data_AF-A0A923TKG3-F1
#
_entry.id   AF-A0A923TKG3-F1
#
_cell.length_a   1.000
_cell.length_b   1.000
_cell.length_c   1.000
_cell.angle_alpha   90.00
_cell.angle_beta   90.00
_cell.angle_gamma   90.00
#
_symmetry.space_group_name_H-M   'P 1'
#
loop_
_entity.id
_entity.type
_entity.pdbx_description
1 polymer ?
#
loop_
_entity_poly.entity_id
_entity_poly.type
_entity_poly.pdbx_seq_one_letter_code
_entity_poly.pdbx_strand_id
1 'polypeptide(L)'
;EALKSLQLFNYDLIFMDCQMPEMDGYEATRRIRKLPKPVSDIPIVALTANAFQEDHDKCIESGMNDFVTKPVEARTLENKLKQHIHAPAAAPEAHFLPRYKGHGNELTL
;
A
#
# COMPACT_ATOMS: atom_id res chain seq x y z
N GLU A 1 0.93 -4.52 -11.60
CA GLU A 1 -0.42 -4.28 -11.03
C GLU A 1 -0.52 -3.05 -10.13
N ALA A 2 0.13 -2.96 -8.96
CA ALA A 2 -0.07 -1.85 -8.00
C ALA A 2 0.02 -0.43 -8.60
N LEU A 3 1.05 -0.13 -9.40
CA LEU A 3 1.21 1.19 -10.05
C LEU A 3 0.08 1.53 -11.03
N LYS A 4 -0.47 0.53 -11.73
CA LYS A 4 -1.60 0.74 -12.65
C LYS A 4 -2.86 1.05 -11.86
N SER A 5 -3.11 0.32 -10.78
CA SER A 5 -4.28 0.56 -9.92
C SER A 5 -4.28 1.96 -9.32
N LEU A 6 -3.11 2.48 -8.91
CA LEU A 6 -2.96 3.84 -8.38
C LEU A 6 -3.26 4.96 -9.40
N GLN A 7 -3.24 4.66 -10.70
CA GLN A 7 -3.64 5.61 -11.74
C GLN A 7 -5.15 5.56 -12.03
N LEU A 8 -5.82 4.47 -11.63
CA LEU A 8 -7.23 4.21 -11.92
C LEU A 8 -8.15 4.52 -10.73
N PHE A 9 -7.62 4.47 -9.51
CA PHE A 9 -8.38 4.66 -8.28
C PHE A 9 -7.67 5.61 -7.31
N ASN A 10 -8.47 6.37 -6.56
CA ASN A 10 -7.98 7.15 -5.44
C ASN A 10 -7.89 6.27 -4.21
N TYR A 11 -6.72 6.23 -3.57
CA TYR A 11 -6.48 5.49 -2.34
C TYR A 11 -6.07 6.45 -1.23
N ASP A 12 -6.61 6.24 -0.03
CA ASP A 12 -6.25 7.01 1.16
C ASP A 12 -5.05 6.41 1.91
N LEU A 13 -4.76 5.13 1.67
CA LEU A 13 -3.67 4.38 2.30
C LEU A 13 -3.26 3.19 1.43
N ILE A 14 -1.96 2.85 1.43
CA ILE A 14 -1.44 1.66 0.77
C ILE A 14 -0.78 0.75 1.81
N PHE A 15 -1.20 -0.51 1.89
CA PHE A 15 -0.40 -1.55 2.54
C PHE A 15 0.49 -2.22 1.49
N MET A 16 1.81 -2.13 1.67
CA MET A 16 2.81 -2.62 0.70
C MET A 16 3.59 -3.78 1.26
N ASP A 17 3.53 -4.95 0.62
CA ASP A 17 4.37 -6.09 1.00
C ASP A 17 5.84 -5.84 0.61
N CYS A 18 6.75 -5.89 1.60
CA CYS A 18 8.19 -5.74 1.34
C CYS A 18 8.75 -6.91 0.52
N GLN A 19 8.22 -8.12 0.72
CA GLN A 19 8.73 -9.35 0.13
C GLN A 19 7.77 -9.87 -0.94
N MET A 20 7.89 -9.31 -2.14
CA MET A 20 7.15 -9.75 -3.32
C MET A 20 8.09 -10.44 -4.32
N PRO A 21 7.60 -11.44 -5.07
CA PRO A 21 8.32 -11.98 -6.22
C PRO A 21 8.45 -10.92 -7.33
N GLU A 22 9.52 -11.02 -8.13
CA GLU A 22 9.85 -10.15 -9.28
C GLU A 22 10.27 -8.70 -8.95
N MET A 23 9.48 -7.97 -8.16
CA MET A 23 9.79 -6.59 -7.74
C MET A 23 9.49 -6.44 -6.25
N ASP A 24 10.51 -6.06 -5.49
CA ASP A 24 10.34 -5.83 -4.05
C ASP A 24 9.46 -4.60 -3.76
N GLY A 25 8.83 -4.59 -2.58
CA GLY A 25 7.95 -3.51 -2.16
C GLY A 25 8.66 -2.17 -1.99
N TYR A 26 9.97 -2.17 -1.76
CA TYR A 26 10.77 -0.95 -1.64
C TYR A 26 10.89 -0.24 -2.99
N GLU A 27 11.14 -0.98 -4.05
CA GLU A 27 11.20 -0.46 -5.42
C GLU A 27 9.82 0.02 -5.88
N ALA A 28 8.77 -0.72 -5.54
CA ALA A 28 7.41 -0.26 -5.79
C ALA A 28 7.13 1.09 -5.10
N THR A 29 7.45 1.23 -3.82
CA THR A 29 7.33 2.50 -3.07
C THR A 29 8.14 3.61 -3.72
N ARG A 30 9.40 3.37 -4.09
CA ARG A 30 10.24 4.36 -4.78
C ARG A 30 9.61 4.85 -6.09
N ARG A 31 8.94 3.97 -6.83
CA ARG A 31 8.21 4.34 -8.06
C ARG A 31 6.95 5.15 -7.76
N ILE A 32 6.19 4.76 -6.73
CA ILE A 32 4.99 5.50 -6.30
C ILE A 32 5.36 6.93 -5.90
N ARG A 33 6.46 7.12 -5.15
CA ARG A 33 6.94 8.44 -4.74
C ARG A 33 7.41 9.34 -5.89
N LYS A 34 7.66 8.78 -7.08
CA LYS A 34 7.99 9.54 -8.30
C LYS A 34 6.76 9.93 -9.12
N LEU A 35 5.56 9.45 -8.77
CA LEU A 35 4.32 9.83 -9.46
C LEU A 35 3.90 11.28 -9.10
N PRO A 36 3.03 11.92 -9.89
CA PRO A 36 2.48 13.22 -9.53
C PRO A 36 1.60 13.15 -8.28
N LYS A 37 1.47 14.29 -7.59
CA LYS A 37 0.48 14.45 -6.51
C LYS A 37 -0.95 14.30 -7.07
N PRO A 38 -1.90 13.79 -6.26
CA PRO A 38 -1.76 13.44 -4.85
C PRO A 38 -1.16 12.04 -4.61
N VAL A 39 -0.94 11.23 -5.65
CA VAL A 39 -0.56 9.82 -5.51
C VAL A 39 0.76 9.65 -4.76
N SER A 40 1.75 10.51 -5.01
CA SER A 40 3.03 10.49 -4.30
C SER A 40 2.94 10.75 -2.81
N ASP A 41 1.83 11.32 -2.32
CA ASP A 41 1.66 11.72 -0.92
C ASP A 41 0.80 10.70 -0.13
N ILE A 42 0.22 9.70 -0.81
CA ILE A 42 -0.58 8.65 -0.16
C ILE A 42 0.32 7.93 0.88
N PRO A 43 -0.10 7.79 2.14
CA PRO A 43 0.69 7.08 3.12
C PRO A 43 0.87 5.60 2.73
N ILE A 44 2.09 5.09 2.88
CA ILE A 44 2.44 3.70 2.55
C ILE A 44 2.91 3.01 3.83
N VAL A 45 2.20 1.96 4.24
CA VAL A 45 2.54 1.14 5.40
C VAL A 45 3.10 -0.19 4.91
N ALA A 46 4.33 -0.47 5.27
CA ALA A 46 5.05 -1.69 4.90
C ALA A 46 4.47 -2.91 5.61
N LEU A 47 4.36 -4.05 4.93
CA LEU A 47 4.10 -5.35 5.52
C LEU A 47 5.38 -6.17 5.39
N THR A 48 6.04 -6.44 6.51
CA THR A 48 7.33 -7.13 6.54
C THR A 48 7.24 -8.45 7.31
N ALA A 49 7.97 -9.47 6.88
CA ALA A 49 8.09 -10.72 7.64
C ALA A 49 8.99 -10.56 8.89
N ASN A 50 9.88 -9.56 8.88
CA ASN A 50 10.89 -9.35 9.91
C ASN A 50 10.86 -7.91 10.44
N ALA A 51 11.18 -7.75 11.71
CA ALA A 51 11.28 -6.44 12.38
C ALA A 51 12.74 -5.99 12.56
N PHE A 52 13.68 -6.50 11.75
CA PHE A 52 15.09 -6.16 11.91
C PHE A 52 15.34 -4.70 11.53
N GLN A 53 16.32 -4.08 12.19
CA GLN A 53 16.67 -2.66 11.97
C GLN A 53 17.00 -2.38 10.49
N GLU A 54 17.63 -3.32 9.80
CA GLU A 54 17.95 -3.18 8.37
C GLU A 54 16.70 -3.09 7.48
N ASP A 55 15.61 -3.79 7.84
CA ASP A 55 14.34 -3.71 7.10
C ASP A 55 13.63 -2.38 7.38
N HIS A 56 13.78 -1.86 8.61
CA HIS A 56 13.27 -0.56 9.00
C HIS A 56 13.96 0.57 8.24
N ASP A 57 15.28 0.54 8.13
CA ASP A 57 16.05 1.58 7.44
C ASP A 57 15.69 1.60 5.94
N LYS A 58 15.56 0.42 5.31
CA LYS A 58 15.07 0.29 3.92
C LYS A 58 13.65 0.84 3.73
N CYS A 59 12.76 0.64 4.70
CA CYS A 59 11.41 1.21 4.64
C CYS A 59 11.48 2.73 4.57
N ILE A 60 12.22 3.36 5.47
CA ILE A 60 12.38 4.82 5.53
C ILE A 60 13.02 5.35 4.24
N GLU A 61 14.13 4.75 3.80
CA GLU A 61 14.84 5.16 2.59
C GLU A 61 13.98 5.05 1.32
N SER A 62 13.09 4.06 1.27
CA SER A 62 12.15 3.92 0.14
C SER A 62 11.03 4.95 0.14
N GLY A 63 10.81 5.64 1.27
CA GLY A 63 9.74 6.62 1.47
C GLY A 63 8.45 6.03 2.04
N MET A 64 8.52 4.89 2.74
CA MET A 64 7.38 4.35 3.49
C MET A 64 7.17 5.15 4.79
N ASN A 65 5.94 5.21 5.26
CA ASN A 65 5.54 6.01 6.42
C ASN A 65 5.55 5.21 7.72
N ASP A 66 5.29 3.90 7.63
CA ASP A 66 5.18 3.02 8.79
C ASP A 66 5.35 1.56 8.34
N PHE A 67 5.36 0.61 9.28
CA PHE A 67 5.44 -0.82 9.01
C PHE A 67 4.57 -1.65 9.97
N VAL A 68 4.25 -2.86 9.54
CA VAL A 68 3.54 -3.90 10.29
C VAL A 68 4.24 -5.23 10.02
N THR A 69 4.51 -5.98 11.08
CA THR A 69 5.10 -7.31 10.97
C THR A 69 4.03 -8.35 10.65
N LYS A 70 4.41 -9.37 9.88
CA LYS A 70 3.59 -10.55 9.61
C LYS A 70 3.80 -11.59 10.72
N PRO A 71 2.78 -12.38 11.09
CA PRO A 71 1.42 -12.38 10.56
C PRO A 71 0.64 -11.13 10.97
N VAL A 72 -0.14 -10.58 10.04
CA VAL A 72 -0.85 -9.32 10.26
C VAL A 72 -2.12 -9.56 11.08
N GLU A 73 -2.22 -8.88 12.23
CA GLU A 73 -3.42 -8.91 13.06
C GLU A 73 -4.41 -7.82 12.66
N ALA A 74 -5.71 -8.14 12.65
CA ALA A 74 -6.77 -7.20 12.26
C ALA A 74 -6.76 -5.91 13.12
N ARG A 75 -6.49 -6.03 14.43
CA ARG A 75 -6.40 -4.87 15.33
C ARG A 75 -5.24 -3.95 14.95
N THR A 76 -4.12 -4.51 14.52
CA THR A 76 -2.96 -3.74 14.08
C THR A 76 -3.29 -2.95 12.82
N LEU A 77 -3.96 -3.57 11.84
CA LEU A 77 -4.44 -2.86 10.64
C LEU A 77 -5.41 -1.75 10.99
N GLU A 78 -6.39 -2.02 11.86
CA GLU A 78 -7.37 -1.01 12.30
C GLU A 78 -6.68 0.21 12.94
N ASN A 79 -5.67 -0.03 13.76
CA ASN A 79 -4.89 1.04 14.36
C ASN A 79 -4.12 1.86 13.31
N LYS A 80 -3.47 1.20 12.35
CA LYS A 80 -2.77 1.91 11.25
C LYS A 80 -3.74 2.73 10.39
N LEU A 81 -4.93 2.20 10.10
CA LEU A 81 -5.98 2.93 9.39
C LEU A 81 -6.37 4.19 10.16
N LYS A 82 -6.64 4.10 11.46
CA LYS A 82 -6.98 5.27 12.30
C LYS A 82 -5.85 6.29 12.41
N GLN A 83 -4.60 5.83 12.36
CA GLN A 83 -3.41 6.69 12.45
C GLN A 83 -3.16 7.49 11.18
N HIS A 84 -3.39 6.88 10.01
CA HIS A 84 -3.02 7.48 8.72
C HIS A 84 -4.20 8.01 7.91
N ILE A 85 -5.42 7.54 8.16
CA ILE A 85 -6.63 8.06 7.50
C ILE A 85 -7.26 9.08 8.44
N HIS A 86 -7.18 10.35 8.05
CA HIS A 86 -8.00 11.41 8.63
C HIS A 86 -9.22 11.64 7.74
N ALA A 87 -10.34 12.09 8.32
CA ALA A 87 -11.57 12.35 7.57
C ALA A 87 -11.26 13.20 6.32
N PRO A 88 -11.74 12.79 5.13
CA PRO A 88 -11.29 13.38 3.87
C PRO A 88 -11.68 14.86 3.78
N ALA A 89 -10.75 15.70 3.31
CA ALA A 89 -11.04 17.11 3.00
C ALA A 89 -11.96 17.27 1.77
N ALA A 90 -12.08 16.23 0.93
CA ALA A 90 -13.11 16.08 -0.08
C ALA A 90 -13.11 14.62 -0.53
N ALA A 91 -14.17 13.87 -0.24
CA ALA A 91 -14.30 12.51 -0.74
C ALA A 91 -14.60 12.54 -2.25
N PRO A 92 -13.77 11.95 -3.12
CA PRO A 92 -14.24 11.58 -4.44
C PRO A 92 -15.27 10.46 -4.29
N GLU A 93 -16.33 10.49 -5.10
CA GLU A 93 -17.38 9.47 -5.09
C GLU A 93 -16.76 8.06 -5.14
N ALA A 94 -17.10 7.25 -4.13
CA ALA A 94 -16.59 5.91 -3.98
C ALA A 94 -16.90 5.08 -5.23
N HIS A 95 -15.88 4.81 -6.04
CA HIS A 95 -15.98 3.84 -7.12
C HIS A 95 -15.94 2.44 -6.49
N PHE A 96 -17.12 1.93 -6.17
CA PHE A 96 -17.27 0.57 -5.64
C PHE A 96 -16.88 -0.41 -6.73
N LEU A 97 -15.65 -0.96 -6.64
CA LEU A 97 -15.20 -2.01 -7.54
C LEU A 97 -16.20 -3.18 -7.53
N PRO A 98 -16.52 -3.79 -8.70
CA PRO A 98 -17.32 -5.01 -8.73
C PRO A 98 -16.62 -6.06 -7.88
N ARG A 99 -17.37 -6.63 -6.92
CA ARG A 99 -16.91 -7.62 -5.95
C ARG A 99 -15.92 -8.61 -6.58
N TYR A 100 -14.72 -8.71 -5.99
CA TYR A 100 -13.75 -9.75 -6.32
C TYR A 100 -14.42 -11.12 -6.13
N LYS A 101 -14.88 -11.73 -7.24
CA LYS A 101 -15.37 -13.12 -7.22
C LYS A 101 -14.17 -14.01 -7.42
N GLY A 102 -13.68 -14.61 -6.34
CA GLY A 102 -12.68 -15.65 -6.43
C GLY A 102 -13.26 -16.88 -7.12
N HIS A 103 -12.87 -17.11 -8.38
CA HIS A 103 -12.79 -18.44 -8.99
C HIS A 103 -11.89 -18.39 -10.23
N GLY A 104 -10.91 -19.30 -10.26
CA GLY A 104 -10.35 -19.90 -11.46
C GLY A 104 -9.56 -18.99 -12.39
N ASN A 105 -8.28 -19.29 -12.53
CA ASN A 105 -7.45 -19.13 -13.74
C ASN A 105 -8.00 -18.32 -14.92
N GLU A 106 -7.14 -17.41 -15.39
CA GLU A 106 -7.23 -16.55 -16.59
C GLU A 106 -8.04 -15.26 -16.43
N LEU A 107 -7.31 -14.14 -16.34
CA LEU A 107 -7.82 -12.85 -16.80
C LEU A 107 -6.72 -12.11 -17.58
N THR A 108 -6.89 -12.15 -18.90
CA THR A 108 -6.44 -11.16 -19.86
C THR A 108 -7.19 -9.84 -19.60
N LEU A 109 -6.44 -8.74 -19.78
CA LEU A 109 -6.70 -7.31 -19.52
C LEU A 109 -8.16 -6.82 -19.44
#